data_AF-A0A538QWW3-F1
#
_entry.id   AF-A0A538QWW3-F1
#
_cell.length_a   1.000
_cell.length_b   1.000
_cell.length_c   1.000
_cell.angle_alpha   90.00
_cell.angle_beta   90.00
_cell.angle_gamma   90.00
#
_symmetry.space_group_name_H-M   'P 1'
#
loop_
_entity.id
_entity.type
_entity.pdbx_description
1 polymer ?
#
loop_
_entity_poly.entity_id
_entity_poly.type
_entity_poly.pdbx_seq_one_letter_code
_entity_poly.pdbx_strand_id
1 'polypeptide(L)'
;SSREQYRWMERFVGSVLDEPLRERLIISIDGKGAFRRFKDVLLAYPAERERWFSYRADLLHWHIAQWLEQHEITAINDPPWGIVEPPQELPAVGRPVVHGSEAPGEALRRNARELIETIAAIELPTAIAFLEFLKQRSVEQLARDDEDDDMGQL
;
A
#
# COMPACT_ATOMS: atom_id res chain seq x y z
N SER A 1 14.06 -1.17 9.50
CA SER A 1 13.97 -1.00 10.98
C SER A 1 12.70 -0.25 11.37
N SER A 2 12.13 -0.47 12.58
CA SER A 2 10.95 0.26 13.07
C SER A 2 11.14 1.79 13.07
N ARG A 3 12.37 2.26 13.29
CA ARG A 3 12.72 3.70 13.22
C ARG A 3 12.63 4.25 11.80
N GLU A 4 12.94 3.46 10.77
CA GLU A 4 12.82 3.89 9.37
C GLU A 4 11.35 3.95 8.95
N GLN A 5 10.57 2.94 9.32
CA GLN A 5 9.12 2.95 9.06
C GLN A 5 8.44 4.16 9.72
N TYR A 6 8.89 4.56 10.93
CA TYR A 6 8.42 5.79 11.57
C TYR A 6 8.76 7.04 10.74
N ARG A 7 10.00 7.16 10.24
CA ARG A 7 10.40 8.26 9.35
C ARG A 7 9.57 8.29 8.07
N TRP A 8 9.19 7.13 7.54
CA TRP A 8 8.31 7.05 6.37
C TRP A 8 6.92 7.61 6.70
N MET A 9 6.37 7.28 7.88
CA MET A 9 5.11 7.87 8.35
C MET A 9 5.24 9.38 8.51
N GLU A 10 6.29 9.89 9.16
CA GLU A 10 6.50 11.35 9.31
C GLU A 10 6.53 12.08 7.97
N ARG A 11 7.28 11.54 6.99
CA ARG A 11 7.33 12.10 5.63
C ARG A 11 5.98 12.05 4.94
N PHE A 12 5.27 10.92 5.06
CA PHE A 12 3.94 10.78 4.48
C PHE A 12 2.97 11.79 5.07
N VAL A 13 2.92 11.91 6.39
CA VAL A 13 2.06 12.89 7.09
C VAL A 13 2.39 14.31 6.63
N GLY A 14 3.66 14.66 6.47
CA GLY A 14 4.08 15.95 5.91
C GLY A 14 3.59 16.23 4.49
N SER A 15 3.35 15.19 3.69
CA SER A 15 2.81 15.31 2.32
C SER A 15 1.29 15.44 2.24
N VAL A 16 0.56 15.14 3.32
CA VAL A 16 -0.90 15.16 3.34
C VAL A 16 -1.40 16.60 3.28
N LEU A 17 -2.24 16.92 2.30
CA LEU A 17 -2.75 18.28 2.14
C LEU A 17 -4.11 18.55 2.79
N ASP A 18 -4.88 17.52 3.09
CA ASP A 18 -6.07 17.65 3.92
C ASP A 18 -5.61 17.98 5.35
N GLU A 19 -5.74 19.26 5.72
CA GLU A 19 -5.33 19.80 7.03
C GLU A 19 -5.94 19.01 8.21
N PRO A 20 -7.28 18.83 8.31
CA PRO A 20 -7.88 17.98 9.33
C PRO A 20 -7.32 16.56 9.40
N LEU A 21 -7.09 15.92 8.26
CA LEU A 21 -6.50 14.59 8.23
C LEU A 21 -5.05 14.62 8.71
N ARG A 22 -4.25 15.58 8.24
CA ARG A 22 -2.85 15.72 8.60
C ARG A 22 -2.70 15.90 10.11
N GLU A 23 -3.50 16.76 10.72
CA GLU A 23 -3.52 16.96 12.18
C GLU A 23 -3.83 15.65 12.92
N ARG A 24 -4.85 14.90 12.49
CA ARG A 24 -5.19 13.59 13.06
C ARG A 24 -4.05 12.59 12.93
N LEU A 25 -3.37 12.58 11.78
CA LEU A 25 -2.25 11.68 11.56
C LEU A 25 -1.04 12.06 12.44
N ILE A 26 -0.73 13.35 12.59
CA ILE A 26 0.33 13.84 13.50
C ILE A 26 0.09 13.33 14.92
N ILE A 27 -1.14 13.41 15.42
CA ILE A 27 -1.49 12.91 16.76
C ILE A 27 -1.39 11.38 16.81
N SER A 28 -1.83 10.69 15.75
CA SER A 28 -1.86 9.22 15.71
C SER A 28 -0.48 8.58 15.77
N ILE A 29 0.55 9.25 15.25
CA ILE A 29 1.90 8.71 15.20
C ILE A 29 2.69 8.90 16.50
N ASP A 30 2.17 9.67 17.47
CA ASP A 30 2.92 9.96 18.70
C ASP A 30 2.76 8.87 19.79
N GLY A 31 3.86 8.26 20.24
CA GLY A 31 3.86 7.31 21.36
C GLY A 31 3.56 5.85 21.00
N LYS A 32 3.22 5.04 22.01
CA LYS A 32 3.02 3.58 21.85
C LYS A 32 1.79 3.30 20.98
N GLY A 33 1.92 2.36 20.04
CA GLY A 33 0.82 1.99 19.14
C GLY A 33 0.62 2.95 17.95
N ALA A 34 1.62 3.78 17.63
CA ALA A 34 1.61 4.71 16.52
C ALA A 34 1.17 4.08 15.18
N PHE A 35 1.73 2.93 14.82
CA PHE A 35 1.42 2.23 13.58
C PHE A 35 -0.05 1.81 13.47
N ARG A 36 -0.62 1.30 14.56
CA ARG A 36 -2.02 0.86 14.59
C ARG A 36 -2.94 2.07 14.42
N ARG A 37 -2.79 3.09 15.27
CA ARG A 37 -3.63 4.31 15.22
C ARG A 37 -3.51 5.05 13.89
N PHE A 38 -2.32 5.10 13.31
CA PHE A 38 -2.13 5.68 11.98
C PHE A 38 -2.94 4.94 10.91
N LYS A 39 -2.89 3.60 10.89
CA LYS A 39 -3.72 2.79 9.98
C LYS A 39 -5.21 3.01 10.27
N ASP A 40 -5.61 3.08 11.54
CA ASP A 40 -7.00 3.29 11.95
C ASP A 40 -7.55 4.62 11.43
N VAL A 41 -6.77 5.71 11.52
CA VAL A 41 -7.14 7.00 10.93
C VAL A 41 -7.32 6.87 9.43
N LEU A 42 -6.42 6.17 8.73
CA LEU A 42 -6.50 5.97 7.28
C LEU A 42 -7.71 5.12 6.84
N LEU A 43 -8.32 4.30 7.70
CA LEU A 43 -9.53 3.54 7.33
C LEU A 43 -10.68 4.46 6.90
N ALA A 44 -10.77 5.66 7.48
CA ALA A 44 -11.77 6.65 7.12
C ALA A 44 -11.45 7.42 5.83
N TYR A 45 -10.25 7.24 5.25
CA TYR A 45 -9.75 7.99 4.09
C TYR A 45 -9.16 7.04 3.04
N PRO A 46 -10.00 6.34 2.25
CA PRO A 46 -9.55 5.28 1.34
C PRO A 46 -8.48 5.71 0.33
N ALA A 47 -8.57 6.93 -0.21
CA ALA A 47 -7.59 7.46 -1.16
C ALA A 47 -6.21 7.69 -0.53
N GLU A 48 -6.18 8.28 0.67
CA GLU A 48 -4.94 8.52 1.42
C GLU A 48 -4.35 7.22 1.97
N ARG A 49 -5.21 6.28 2.35
CA ARG A 49 -4.82 4.91 2.71
C ARG A 49 -4.10 4.23 1.57
N GLU A 50 -4.68 4.27 0.37
CA GLU A 50 -4.07 3.71 -0.83
C GLU A 50 -2.72 4.40 -1.13
N ARG A 51 -2.68 5.73 -1.07
CA ARG A 51 -1.44 6.50 -1.26
C ARG A 51 -0.34 6.08 -0.28
N TRP A 52 -0.69 5.85 0.98
CA TRP A 52 0.25 5.34 1.99
C TRP A 52 0.78 3.95 1.63
N PHE A 53 -0.10 3.02 1.23
CA PHE A 53 0.31 1.66 0.88
C PHE A 53 1.22 1.63 -0.35
N SER A 54 0.92 2.41 -1.38
CA SER A 54 1.80 2.54 -2.56
C SER A 54 3.16 3.11 -2.17
N TYR A 55 3.18 4.26 -1.48
CA TYR A 55 4.43 4.89 -1.04
C TYR A 55 5.29 3.95 -0.18
N ARG A 56 4.67 3.22 0.77
CA ARG A 56 5.37 2.26 1.62
C ARG A 56 5.88 1.07 0.83
N ALA A 57 5.13 0.57 -0.15
CA ALA A 57 5.55 -0.53 -1.00
C ALA A 57 6.80 -0.14 -1.81
N ASP A 58 6.79 1.04 -2.43
CA ASP A 58 7.93 1.56 -3.19
C ASP A 58 9.20 1.67 -2.33
N LEU A 59 9.06 2.23 -1.13
CA LEU A 59 10.15 2.30 -0.16
C LEU A 59 10.67 0.92 0.26
N LEU A 60 9.77 -0.03 0.49
CA LEU A 60 10.14 -1.39 0.87
C LEU A 60 10.90 -2.09 -0.26
N HIS A 61 10.39 -2.00 -1.49
CA HIS A 61 11.05 -2.55 -2.67
C HIS A 61 12.44 -1.95 -2.85
N TRP A 62 12.58 -0.65 -2.61
CA TRP A 62 13.87 0.04 -2.75
C TRP A 62 14.85 -0.43 -1.68
N HIS A 63 14.41 -0.51 -0.42
CA HIS A 63 15.24 -1.04 0.67
C HIS A 63 15.67 -2.48 0.43
N ILE A 64 14.79 -3.33 -0.13
CA ILE A 64 15.13 -4.70 -0.50
C ILE A 64 16.21 -4.71 -1.59
N ALA A 65 16.04 -3.90 -2.64
CA ALA A 65 17.01 -3.80 -3.74
C ALA A 65 18.39 -3.33 -3.22
N GLN A 66 18.42 -2.29 -2.40
CA GLN A 66 19.64 -1.77 -1.78
C GLN A 66 20.29 -2.79 -0.85
N TRP A 67 19.50 -3.54 -0.09
CA TRP A 67 20.03 -4.58 0.79
C TRP A 67 20.69 -5.71 -0.01
N LEU A 68 20.06 -6.16 -1.11
CA LEU A 68 20.62 -7.18 -2.00
C LEU A 68 21.95 -6.71 -2.63
N GLU A 69 21.98 -5.47 -3.13
CA GLU A 69 23.18 -4.85 -3.70
C GLU A 69 24.32 -4.77 -2.68
N GLN A 70 24.05 -4.34 -1.46
CA GLN A 70 25.05 -4.24 -0.38
C GLN A 70 25.65 -5.59 0.04
N HIS A 71 24.91 -6.68 -0.16
CA HIS A 71 25.37 -8.04 0.19
C HIS A 71 25.86 -8.82 -1.04
N GLU A 72 25.96 -8.16 -2.21
CA GLU A 72 26.36 -8.78 -3.48
C GLU A 72 25.48 -9.99 -3.86
N ILE A 73 24.21 -9.97 -3.44
CA ILE A 73 23.24 -11.04 -3.69
C ILE A 73 22.52 -10.75 -5.00
N THR A 74 22.69 -11.64 -5.99
CA THR A 74 21.94 -11.58 -7.25
C THR A 74 20.69 -12.45 -7.17
N ALA A 75 19.53 -11.84 -7.41
CA ALA A 75 18.27 -12.57 -7.48
C ALA A 75 18.24 -13.43 -8.77
N ILE A 76 17.75 -14.67 -8.65
CA ILE A 76 17.66 -15.61 -9.78
C ILE A 76 16.47 -15.26 -10.69
N ASN A 77 15.42 -14.67 -10.13
CA ASN A 77 14.24 -14.22 -10.84
C ASN A 77 14.11 -12.71 -10.75
N ASP A 78 13.53 -12.10 -11.78
CA ASP A 78 13.17 -10.70 -11.74
C ASP A 78 12.10 -10.45 -10.66
N PRO A 79 12.24 -9.38 -9.85
CA PRO A 79 11.23 -9.05 -8.87
C PRO A 79 9.88 -8.75 -9.56
N PRO A 80 8.74 -9.22 -9.01
CA PRO A 80 7.42 -9.01 -9.61
C PRO A 80 6.99 -7.54 -9.61
N TRP A 81 7.69 -6.68 -8.85
CA TRP A 81 7.50 -5.22 -8.83
C TRP A 81 8.42 -4.46 -9.80
N GLY A 82 9.26 -5.15 -10.59
CA GLY A 82 10.09 -4.53 -11.62
C GLY A 82 11.30 -3.75 -11.10
N ILE A 83 11.82 -2.85 -11.94
CA ILE A 83 12.97 -2.00 -11.61
C ILE A 83 12.53 -0.98 -10.56
N VAL A 84 13.23 -0.95 -9.43
CA VAL A 84 12.92 -0.03 -8.34
C VAL A 84 13.72 1.25 -8.49
N GLU A 85 13.03 2.37 -8.66
CA GLU A 85 13.65 3.69 -8.65
C GLU A 85 13.94 4.15 -7.21
N PRO A 86 14.94 5.03 -7.01
CA PRO A 86 15.12 5.70 -5.72
C PRO A 86 13.83 6.40 -5.29
N PRO A 87 13.44 6.31 -4.01
CA PRO A 87 12.18 6.88 -3.55
C PRO A 87 12.19 8.39 -3.81
N GLN A 88 11.33 8.85 -4.71
CA GLN A 88 11.16 10.29 -4.94
C GLN A 88 10.53 10.91 -3.69
N GLU A 89 10.98 12.10 -3.29
CA GLU A 89 10.34 12.84 -2.21
C GLU A 89 8.88 13.08 -2.58
N LEU A 90 7.94 12.70 -1.69
CA LEU A 90 6.51 12.82 -1.95
C LEU A 90 6.19 14.27 -2.40
N PRO A 91 5.73 14.49 -3.64
CA PRO A 91 5.28 15.81 -4.03
C PRO A 91 4.13 16.21 -3.09
N ALA A 92 4.15 17.43 -2.57
CA ALA A 92 3.03 18.02 -1.86
C ALA A 92 1.88 18.22 -2.87
N VAL A 93 1.12 17.16 -3.16
CA VAL A 93 0.09 17.17 -4.21
C VAL A 93 -1.05 18.07 -3.74
N GLY A 94 -1.14 19.27 -4.33
CA GLY A 94 -2.19 20.29 -4.16
C GLY A 94 -3.58 19.70 -3.92
N ARG A 95 -4.39 20.36 -3.05
CA ARG A 95 -5.80 20.08 -2.63
C ARG A 95 -6.47 18.95 -3.39
N PRO A 96 -7.23 18.03 -2.75
CA PRO A 96 -7.96 17.00 -3.48
C PRO A 96 -8.82 17.70 -4.53
N VAL A 97 -8.38 17.60 -5.78
CA VAL A 97 -9.16 18.06 -6.90
C VAL A 97 -10.32 17.07 -6.90
N VAL A 98 -11.49 17.55 -6.49
CA VAL A 98 -12.76 16.88 -6.77
C VAL A 98 -12.97 16.99 -8.29
N HIS A 99 -12.16 16.28 -9.08
CA HIS A 99 -12.40 15.97 -10.49
C HIS A 99 -11.75 14.63 -10.81
N GLY A 100 -12.56 13.58 -10.84
CA GLY A 100 -12.72 12.76 -12.04
C GLY A 100 -11.54 11.94 -12.59
N SER A 101 -10.39 11.85 -11.93
CA SER A 101 -9.43 10.78 -12.19
C SER A 101 -9.64 9.72 -11.12
N GLU A 102 -10.22 8.57 -11.52
CA GLU A 102 -10.40 7.38 -10.69
C GLU A 102 -9.26 7.21 -9.69
N ALA A 103 -9.59 6.88 -8.44
CA ALA A 103 -8.57 6.44 -7.48
C ALA A 103 -7.71 5.33 -8.13
N PRO A 104 -6.40 5.23 -7.88
CA PRO A 104 -5.54 4.21 -8.50
C PRO A 104 -6.14 2.79 -8.41
N GLY A 105 -6.82 2.47 -7.32
CA GLY A 105 -7.55 1.21 -7.15
C GLY A 105 -8.79 1.10 -8.03
N GLU A 106 -9.51 2.19 -8.30
CA GLU A 106 -10.56 2.21 -9.33
C GLU A 106 -9.97 2.10 -10.73
N ALA A 107 -8.81 2.73 -11.01
CA ALA A 107 -8.10 2.60 -12.29
C ALA A 107 -7.65 1.16 -12.55
N LEU A 108 -7.14 0.48 -11.52
CA LEU A 108 -6.82 -0.95 -11.57
C LEU A 108 -8.08 -1.81 -11.71
N ARG A 109 -9.19 -1.46 -11.05
CA ARG A 109 -10.47 -2.17 -11.22
C ARG A 109 -11.04 -1.99 -12.62
N ARG A 110 -10.94 -0.80 -13.21
CA ARG A 110 -11.34 -0.53 -14.60
C ARG A 110 -10.46 -1.32 -15.57
N ASN A 111 -9.14 -1.27 -15.40
CA ASN A 111 -8.21 -2.06 -16.21
C ASN A 111 -8.49 -3.57 -16.09
N ALA A 112 -8.77 -4.09 -14.89
CA ALA A 112 -9.15 -5.48 -14.69
C ALA A 112 -10.47 -5.83 -15.40
N ARG A 113 -11.46 -4.93 -15.39
CA ARG A 113 -12.73 -5.12 -16.14
C ARG A 113 -12.47 -5.17 -17.65
N GLU A 114 -11.69 -4.24 -18.18
CA GLU A 114 -11.30 -4.21 -19.59
C GLU A 114 -10.58 -5.50 -20.01
N LEU A 115 -9.63 -5.98 -19.19
CA LEU A 115 -8.96 -7.25 -19.45
C LEU A 115 -9.96 -8.41 -19.50
N ILE A 116 -10.88 -8.52 -18.54
CA ILE A 116 -11.92 -9.56 -18.51
C ILE A 116 -12.78 -9.54 -19.79
N GLU A 117 -13.12 -8.36 -20.30
CA GLU A 117 -13.92 -8.21 -21.53
C GLU A 117 -13.18 -8.68 -22.79
N THR A 118 -11.85 -8.69 -22.77
CA THR A 118 -11.01 -9.11 -23.92
C THR A 118 -10.57 -10.57 -23.88
N ILE A 119 -10.76 -11.25 -22.75
CA ILE A 119 -10.38 -12.66 -22.59
C ILE A 119 -11.30 -13.58 -23.41
N ALA A 120 -10.73 -14.58 -24.08
CA ALA A 120 -11.51 -15.58 -24.81
C ALA A 120 -12.41 -16.39 -23.86
N ALA A 121 -13.63 -16.70 -24.28
CA ALA A 121 -14.63 -17.35 -23.42
C ALA A 121 -14.16 -18.67 -22.77
N ILE A 122 -13.25 -19.40 -23.43
CA ILE A 122 -12.65 -20.64 -22.92
C ILE A 122 -11.75 -20.42 -21.69
N GLU A 123 -11.18 -19.23 -21.55
CA GLU A 123 -10.26 -18.87 -20.45
C GLU A 123 -10.98 -18.21 -19.26
N LEU A 124 -12.25 -17.79 -19.43
CA LEU A 124 -13.03 -17.14 -18.38
C LEU A 124 -13.19 -17.99 -17.09
N PRO A 125 -13.42 -19.31 -17.15
CA PRO A 125 -13.51 -20.14 -15.94
C PRO A 125 -12.22 -20.11 -15.10
N THR A 126 -11.06 -20.13 -15.76
CA THR A 126 -9.74 -20.04 -15.10
C THR A 126 -9.54 -18.68 -14.44
N ALA A 127 -9.91 -17.59 -15.14
CA ALA A 127 -9.85 -16.24 -14.59
C ALA A 127 -10.75 -16.08 -13.35
N ILE A 128 -11.98 -16.61 -13.39
CA ILE A 128 -12.90 -16.59 -12.25
C ILE A 128 -12.30 -17.33 -11.05
N ALA A 129 -11.79 -18.55 -11.26
CA ALA A 129 -11.19 -19.34 -10.18
C ALA A 129 -10.00 -18.61 -9.51
N PHE A 130 -9.17 -17.92 -10.31
CA PHE A 130 -8.07 -17.13 -9.78
C PHE A 130 -8.53 -15.91 -8.97
N LEU A 131 -9.55 -15.19 -9.46
CA LEU A 131 -10.12 -14.05 -8.75
C LEU A 131 -10.80 -14.47 -7.43
N GLU A 132 -11.48 -15.62 -7.41
CA GLU A 132 -12.02 -16.21 -6.18
C GLU A 132 -10.93 -16.59 -5.19
N PHE A 133 -9.84 -17.21 -5.66
CA PHE A 133 -8.67 -17.50 -4.83
C PHE A 133 -8.08 -16.23 -4.21
N LEU A 134 -7.89 -15.17 -5.01
CA LEU A 134 -7.39 -13.89 -4.51
C LEU A 134 -8.33 -13.26 -3.46
N LYS A 135 -9.64 -13.35 -3.68
CA LYS A 135 -10.65 -12.89 -2.70
C LYS A 135 -10.51 -13.66 -1.38
N GLN A 136 -10.46 -14.99 -1.43
CA GLN A 136 -10.31 -15.85 -0.26
C GLN A 136 -9.03 -15.51 0.52
N ARG A 137 -7.90 -15.40 -0.17
CA ARG A 137 -6.61 -15.08 0.44
C ARG A 137 -6.59 -13.69 1.09
N SER A 138 -7.24 -12.70 0.48
CA SER A 138 -7.32 -11.35 1.06
C SER A 138 -8.09 -11.34 2.39
N VAL A 139 -9.16 -12.13 2.48
CA VAL A 139 -9.94 -12.30 3.72
C VAL A 139 -9.11 -13.03 4.78
N GLU A 140 -8.38 -14.06 4.40
CA GLU A 140 -7.48 -14.78 5.30
C GLU A 140 -6.30 -13.93 5.79
N GLN A 141 -5.73 -13.08 4.94
CA GLN A 141 -4.69 -12.13 5.35
C GLN A 141 -5.24 -11.07 6.32
N LEU A 142 -6.43 -10.54 6.07
CA LEU A 142 -7.10 -9.61 6.99
C LEU A 142 -7.41 -10.26 8.34
N ALA A 143 -7.85 -11.52 8.35
CA ALA A 143 -8.12 -12.25 9.58
C ALA A 143 -6.83 -12.56 10.39
N ARG A 144 -5.73 -12.91 9.72
CA ARG A 144 -4.42 -13.12 10.38
C ARG A 144 -3.85 -11.84 10.95
N ASP A 145 -3.99 -10.72 10.24
CA ASP A 145 -3.55 -9.41 10.72
C ASP A 145 -4.33 -8.97 11.99
N ASP A 146 -5.59 -9.40 12.13
CA ASP A 146 -6.41 -9.17 13.34
C ASP A 146 -6.03 -10.12 14.50
N GLU A 147 -5.71 -11.40 14.24
CA GLU A 147 -5.31 -12.39 15.25
C GLU A 147 -3.90 -12.12 15.84
N ASP A 148 -2.94 -11.69 15.01
CA ASP A 148 -1.59 -11.32 15.47
C ASP A 148 -1.60 -10.05 16.35
N ASP A 149 -2.62 -9.19 16.23
CA ASP A 149 -2.79 -7.99 17.07
C ASP A 149 -3.38 -8.31 18.47
N ASP A 150 -4.16 -9.41 18.59
CA ASP A 150 -4.71 -9.90 19.87
C ASP A 150 -3.66 -10.68 20.70
N MET A 151 -2.82 -11.46 20.04
CA MET A 151 -1.74 -12.24 20.68
C MET A 151 -0.53 -11.41 21.13
N GLY A 152 -0.43 -10.15 20.71
CA GLY A 152 0.61 -9.21 21.13
C GLY A 152 0.31 -8.45 22.44
N GLN A 153 -0.81 -8.74 23.11
CA GLN A 153 -1.27 -8.08 24.34
C GLN A 153 -1.22 -8.94 25.62
N LEU A 154 -0.73 -10.18 25.53
CA LEU A 154 -0.44 -11.06 26.69
C LEU A 154 1.07 -11.10 27.00
#